data_AF-A0A6A0HB42-F1
#
_entry.id   AF-A0A6A0HB42-F1
#
_cell.length_a   1.000
_cell.length_b   1.000
_cell.length_c   1.000
_cell.angle_alpha   90.00
_cell.angle_beta   90.00
_cell.angle_gamma   90.00
#
_symmetry.space_group_name_H-M   'P 1'
#
loop_
_entity.id
_entity.type
_entity.pdbx_description
1 polymer ?
#
loop_
_entity_poly.entity_id
_entity_poly.type
_entity_poly.pdbx_seq_one_letter_code
_entity_poly.pdbx_strand_id
1 'polypeptide(L)'
;MRRYLNREGLHGRVPWMKPLLKPIHKEKRLEFARKHIDATQAELNNILWSDETKLELFGVNDNRFVWRKSGDALLEKNTLPIL
;
A
#
# COMPACT_ATOMS: atom_id res chain seq x y z
N MET A 1 21.07 21.20 1.07
CA MET A 1 19.70 20.63 1.00
C MET A 1 19.16 20.10 2.34
N ARG A 2 19.79 19.11 2.98
CA ARG A 2 19.21 18.41 4.16
C ARG A 2 18.86 19.31 5.35
N ARG A 3 19.70 20.30 5.68
CA ARG A 3 19.43 21.25 6.77
C ARG A 3 18.19 22.10 6.50
N TYR A 4 18.02 22.54 5.25
CA TYR A 4 16.85 23.31 4.82
C TYR A 4 15.58 22.44 4.86
N LEU A 5 15.63 21.23 4.29
CA LEU A 5 14.50 20.30 4.31
C LEU A 5 14.09 19.92 5.74
N ASN A 6 15.05 19.70 6.64
CA ASN A 6 14.77 19.45 8.04
C ASN A 6 14.14 20.67 8.73
N ARG A 7 14.55 21.91 8.39
CA ARG A 7 13.92 23.13 8.89
C ARG A 7 12.46 23.23 8.45
N GLU A 8 12.14 22.77 7.24
CA GLU A 8 10.78 22.65 6.70
C GLU A 8 10.01 21.42 7.21
N GLY A 9 10.61 20.61 8.09
CA GLY A 9 10.03 19.40 8.67
C GLY A 9 9.95 18.20 7.72
N LEU A 10 10.67 18.23 6.60
CA LEU A 10 10.74 17.15 5.63
C LEU A 10 11.90 16.21 5.95
N HIS A 11 11.60 14.92 6.02
CA HIS A 11 12.61 13.90 6.27
C HIS A 11 12.56 12.79 5.23
N GLY A 12 13.74 12.28 4.87
CA GLY A 12 13.88 11.11 4.02
C GLY A 12 13.32 9.89 4.73
N ARG A 13 12.36 9.21 4.09
CA ARG A 13 11.69 8.00 4.58
C ARG A 13 11.49 7.03 3.43
N VAL A 14 11.45 5.74 3.74
CA VAL A 14 10.99 4.73 2.79
C VAL A 14 9.50 4.99 2.52
N PRO A 15 9.08 5.08 1.24
CA PRO A 15 7.67 5.27 0.88
C PRO A 15 6.85 4.02 1.22
N TRP A 16 5.55 4.19 1.40
CA TRP A 16 4.68 3.03 1.53
C TRP A 16 4.33 2.47 0.15
N MET A 17 4.56 1.18 -0.03
CA MET A 17 4.23 0.46 -1.26
C MET A 17 2.75 0.08 -1.23
N LYS A 18 1.95 0.62 -2.15
CA LYS A 18 0.52 0.33 -2.27
C LYS A 18 0.04 0.45 -3.71
N PRO A 19 -0.86 -0.44 -4.18
CA PRO A 19 -1.48 -0.26 -5.48
C PRO A 19 -2.33 1.01 -5.49
N LEU A 20 -2.24 1.78 -6.59
CA LEU A 20 -3.07 2.96 -6.81
C LEU A 20 -4.48 2.51 -7.17
N LEU A 21 -5.46 2.88 -6.33
CA LEU A 21 -6.85 2.49 -6.51
C LEU A 21 -7.66 3.66 -7.09
N LYS A 22 -8.32 3.40 -8.22
CA LYS A 22 -9.36 4.29 -8.75
C LYS A 22 -10.54 4.37 -7.77
N PRO A 23 -11.31 5.48 -7.75
CA PRO A 23 -12.48 5.62 -6.87
C PRO A 23 -13.45 4.44 -6.95
N ILE A 24 -13.73 3.94 -8.17
CA ILE A 24 -14.59 2.78 -8.40
C ILE A 24 -14.06 1.49 -7.74
N HIS A 25 -12.74 1.30 -7.68
CA HIS A 25 -12.16 0.14 -6.99
C HIS A 25 -12.30 0.28 -5.47
N LYS A 26 -12.17 1.50 -4.94
CA LYS A 26 -12.34 1.77 -3.51
C LYS A 26 -13.77 1.46 -3.07
N GLU A 27 -14.76 1.89 -3.87
CA GLU A 27 -16.18 1.63 -3.63
C GLU A 27 -16.49 0.13 -3.63
N LYS A 28 -16.12 -0.59 -4.70
CA LYS A 28 -16.36 -2.04 -4.81
C LYS A 28 -15.68 -2.84 -3.69
N ARG A 29 -14.45 -2.46 -3.31
CA ARG A 29 -13.75 -3.10 -2.19
C ARG A 29 -14.43 -2.84 -0.85
N LEU A 30 -14.95 -1.63 -0.63
CA LEU A 30 -15.68 -1.29 0.58
C LEU A 30 -17.03 -2.04 0.66
N GLU A 31 -17.74 -2.14 -0.46
CA GLU A 31 -18.97 -2.92 -0.56
C GLU A 31 -18.73 -4.40 -0.25
N PHE A 32 -17.70 -4.99 -0.86
CA PHE A 32 -17.28 -6.37 -0.57
C PHE A 32 -16.95 -6.57 0.92
N ALA A 33 -16.14 -5.67 1.50
CA ALA A 33 -15.77 -5.77 2.91
C ALA A 33 -16.99 -5.67 3.84
N ARG A 34 -17.94 -4.77 3.56
CA ARG A 34 -19.18 -4.64 4.33
C ARG A 34 -20.05 -5.89 4.21
N LYS A 35 -20.16 -6.48 3.02
CA LYS A 35 -20.96 -7.69 2.78
C LYS A 35 -20.43 -8.91 3.53
N HIS A 36 -19.12 -9.00 3.72
CA HIS A 36 -18.45 -10.17 4.30
C HIS A 36 -17.84 -9.90 5.68
N ILE A 37 -18.24 -8.81 6.36
CA ILE A 37 -17.67 -8.44 7.67
C ILE A 37 -17.95 -9.47 8.76
N ASP A 38 -19.13 -10.09 8.71
CA ASP A 38 -19.59 -11.10 9.67
C ASP A 38 -19.48 -12.53 9.11
N ALA A 39 -18.68 -12.73 8.06
CA ALA A 39 -18.48 -14.04 7.47
C ALA A 39 -17.97 -15.04 8.51
N THR A 40 -18.65 -16.18 8.62
CA THR A 40 -18.33 -17.21 9.61
C THR A 40 -17.10 -18.01 9.19
N GLN A 41 -16.42 -18.61 10.16
CA GLN A 41 -15.24 -19.45 9.88
C GLN A 41 -15.56 -20.63 8.94
N ALA A 42 -16.77 -21.19 9.04
CA ALA A 42 -17.22 -22.27 8.17
C ALA A 42 -17.35 -21.82 6.71
N GLU A 43 -17.85 -20.62 6.47
CA GLU A 43 -17.94 -20.03 5.13
C GLU A 43 -16.55 -19.77 4.55
N LEU A 44 -15.64 -19.21 5.35
CA LEU A 44 -14.26 -18.94 4.91
C LEU A 44 -13.49 -20.22 4.58
N ASN A 45 -13.70 -21.30 5.32
CA ASN A 45 -13.04 -22.59 5.10
C ASN A 45 -13.51 -23.29 3.81
N ASN A 46 -14.68 -22.92 3.28
CA ASN A 46 -15.20 -23.46 2.04
C ASN A 46 -14.70 -22.71 0.80
N ILE A 47 -13.91 -21.64 0.97
CA ILE A 47 -13.38 -20.85 -0.15
C ILE A 47 -12.03 -21.40 -0.59
N LEU A 48 -11.94 -21.83 -1.85
CA LEU A 48 -10.67 -22.12 -2.50
C LEU A 48 -10.11 -20.85 -3.13
N TRP A 49 -8.99 -20.36 -2.61
CA TRP A 49 -8.28 -19.20 -3.14
C TRP A 49 -7.25 -19.62 -4.20
N SER A 50 -7.16 -18.88 -5.29
CA SER A 50 -6.13 -19.05 -6.32
C SER A 50 -5.52 -17.71 -6.68
N ASP A 51 -4.20 -17.66 -6.81
CA ASP A 51 -3.46 -16.51 -7.31
C ASP A 51 -2.15 -16.97 -7.96
N GLU A 52 -1.58 -16.15 -8.83
CA GLU A 52 -0.28 -16.39 -9.44
C GLU A 52 0.76 -15.45 -8.83
N THR A 53 1.93 -15.97 -8.47
CA THR A 53 3.02 -15.15 -7.92
C THR A 53 4.31 -15.32 -8.72
N LYS A 54 5.03 -14.21 -8.92
CA LYS A 54 6.33 -14.23 -9.57
C LYS A 54 7.42 -14.51 -8.53
N LEU A 55 8.17 -15.60 -8.72
CA LEU A 55 9.33 -15.92 -7.92
C LEU A 55 10.61 -15.46 -8.64
N GLU A 56 11.33 -14.51 -8.03
CA GLU A 56 12.60 -14.00 -8.55
C GLU A 56 13.77 -14.50 -7.69
N LEU A 57 14.86 -14.94 -8.32
CA LEU A 57 16.05 -15.48 -7.63
C LEU A 57 16.85 -14.38 -6.90
N PHE A 58 16.80 -13.16 -7.42
CA PHE A 58 17.38 -11.97 -6.81
C PHE A 58 16.26 -10.93 -6.70
N GLY A 59 15.97 -10.47 -5.49
CA GLY A 59 14.90 -9.49 -5.27
C GLY A 59 15.20 -8.13 -5.91
N VAL A 60 14.15 -7.33 -6.09
CA VAL A 60 14.26 -5.94 -6.58
C VAL A 60 14.92 -5.07 -5.49
N ASN A 61 16.20 -4.76 -5.67
CA ASN A 61 16.95 -3.83 -4.81
C ASN A 61 16.65 -2.38 -5.20
N ASP A 62 15.46 -1.87 -4.86
CA ASP A 62 15.10 -0.48 -5.13
C ASP A 62 14.97 0.32 -3.83
N ASN A 63 16.10 0.86 -3.38
CA ASN A 63 16.16 1.75 -2.22
C ASN A 63 15.60 3.14 -2.58
N ARG A 64 14.27 3.23 -2.68
CA ARG A 64 13.56 4.49 -2.91
C ARG A 64 13.35 5.26 -1.61
N PHE A 65 13.57 6.56 -1.66
CA PHE A 65 13.30 7.48 -0.54
C PHE A 65 12.41 8.62 -1.00
N VAL A 66 11.43 8.96 -0.17
CA VAL A 66 10.59 10.14 -0.31
C VAL A 66 10.85 11.12 0.83
N TRP A 67 10.85 12.41 0.51
CA TRP A 67 10.93 13.47 1.51
C TRP A 67 9.52 13.85 1.93
N ARG A 68 9.14 13.54 3.16
CA ARG A 68 7.79 13.82 3.69
C ARG A 68 7.80 14.27 5.14
N LYS A 69 6.73 14.93 5.55
CA LYS A 69 6.48 15.25 6.97
C LYS A 69 5.96 14.01 7.71
N SER A 70 6.05 14.02 9.02
CA SER A 70 5.39 13.02 9.87
C SER A 70 3.86 13.10 9.70
N GLY A 71 3.18 11.96 9.62
CA GLY A 71 1.73 11.88 9.37
C GLY A 71 1.34 11.74 7.90
N ASP A 72 2.15 12.27 6.97
CA ASP A 72 1.82 12.28 5.53
C ASP A 72 2.12 10.94 4.81
N ALA A 73 2.26 9.84 5.56
CA ALA A 73 2.65 8.54 5.01
C ALA A 73 1.68 8.01 3.95
N LEU A 74 0.40 8.31 4.12
CA LEU A 74 -0.70 7.73 3.34
C LEU A 74 -1.13 8.59 2.16
N LEU A 75 -0.55 9.79 2.03
CA LEU A 75 -0.83 10.66 0.90
C LEU A 75 -0.30 10.01 -0.36
N GLU A 76 -1.11 10.02 -1.42
CA GLU A 76 -0.80 9.34 -2.68
C GLU A 76 0.55 9.75 -3.27
N LYS A 77 0.90 11.04 -3.15
CA LYS A 77 2.21 11.60 -3.54
C LYS A 77 3.43 11.03 -2.79
N ASN A 78 3.21 10.40 -1.64
CA ASN A 78 4.24 9.84 -0.76
C ASN A 78 4.24 8.30 -0.75
N THR A 79 3.31 7.69 -1.49
CA THR A 79 3.23 6.26 -1.72
C THR A 79 3.77 5.90 -3.09
N LEU A 80 4.21 4.67 -3.26
CA LEU A 80 4.62 4.15 -4.55
C LEU A 80 3.71 3.00 -4.97
N PRO A 81 3.32 2.93 -6.26
CA PRO A 81 2.61 1.79 -6.79
C PRO A 81 3.45 0.53 -6.62
N ILE A 82 2.83 -0.52 -6.11
CA ILE A 82 3.32 -1.88 -6.30
C ILE A 82 2.95 -2.25 -7.75
N LEU A 83 3.93 -2.78 -8.49
CA LEU A 83 3.70 -3.40 -9.80
C LEU A 83 2.86 -4.67 -9.64
#